data_AF-A0A2G2KCU4-F1
#
_entry.id   AF-A0A2G2KCU4-F1
#
_cell.length_a   1.000
_cell.length_b   1.000
_cell.length_c   1.000
_cell.angle_alpha   90.00
_cell.angle_beta   90.00
_cell.angle_gamma   90.00
#
_symmetry.space_group_name_H-M   'P 1'
#
loop_
_entity.id
_entity.type
_entity.pdbx_description
1 polymer ?
#
loop_
_entity_poly.entity_id
_entity_poly.type
_entity_poly.pdbx_seq_one_letter_code
_entity_poly.pdbx_strand_id
1 'polypeptide(L)'
;MRFYTLFFSLFIFSCSEVVKEESFGDVTTQQPSIIPAIQVYASNTDTDVKNGILYYKDTPYSGVYIVKFKNDRIKSKSQYLKGIKEGCTNKWYADGKKFEQRYYSNGHKVGVHTGWWNSGAKKFSYHFNDLGQYQGSLTEWYNNGQVFREFNYVNGRENGAQKAWKANGNIKANYEVVNGERYGLIGLKKCFTVKKGQDKVTR
;
A
#
# COMPACT_ATOMS: atom_id res chain seq x y z
N MET A 1 62.77 18.25 -63.19
CA MET A 1 62.23 18.97 -62.02
C MET A 1 61.07 19.85 -62.50
N ARG A 2 59.84 19.34 -62.41
CA ARG A 2 58.57 20.08 -62.60
C ARG A 2 57.45 19.21 -62.01
N PHE A 3 56.90 19.65 -60.89
CA PHE A 3 55.74 19.09 -60.21
C PHE A 3 54.48 19.54 -60.95
N TYR A 4 53.53 18.64 -61.20
CA TYR A 4 52.12 19.01 -61.30
C TYR A 4 51.25 17.96 -60.61
N THR A 5 50.41 18.51 -59.74
CA THR A 5 49.56 17.93 -58.71
C THR A 5 48.36 17.19 -59.29
N LEU A 6 48.10 15.99 -58.78
CA LEU A 6 46.84 15.27 -58.95
C LEU A 6 45.73 15.99 -58.17
N PHE A 7 44.71 16.46 -58.90
CA PHE A 7 43.49 17.04 -58.34
C PHE A 7 42.51 15.89 -58.05
N PHE A 8 42.45 15.42 -56.80
CA PHE A 8 41.47 14.41 -56.37
C PHE A 8 40.23 15.15 -55.83
N SER A 9 39.11 15.11 -56.55
CA SER A 9 37.87 15.77 -56.13
C SER A 9 37.26 15.03 -54.94
N LEU A 10 37.28 15.69 -53.77
CA LEU A 10 36.58 15.24 -52.57
C LEU A 10 35.09 15.63 -52.70
N PHE A 11 34.22 14.67 -53.05
CA PHE A 11 32.78 14.83 -52.92
C PHE A 11 32.40 14.65 -51.44
N ILE A 12 32.10 15.76 -50.76
CA ILE A 12 31.61 15.77 -49.37
C ILE A 12 30.08 15.70 -49.44
N PHE A 13 29.50 14.50 -49.34
CA PHE A 13 28.07 14.36 -49.07
C PHE A 13 27.85 14.63 -47.58
N SER A 14 27.53 15.89 -47.26
CA SER A 14 27.02 16.31 -45.96
C SER A 14 25.56 15.84 -45.84
N CYS A 15 25.35 14.73 -45.13
CA CYS A 15 24.02 14.29 -44.73
C CYS A 15 23.69 14.96 -43.39
N SER A 16 22.88 16.01 -43.43
CA SER A 16 22.28 16.62 -42.24
C SER A 16 20.96 15.91 -41.95
N GLU A 17 20.99 14.86 -41.14
CA GLU A 17 19.74 14.29 -40.60
C GLU A 17 19.24 15.20 -39.48
N VAL A 18 18.15 15.90 -39.76
CA VAL A 18 17.36 16.64 -38.79
C VAL A 18 16.69 15.61 -37.88
N VAL A 19 17.29 15.36 -36.72
CA VAL A 19 16.65 14.62 -35.63
C VAL A 19 15.49 15.47 -35.13
N LYS A 20 14.26 15.02 -35.41
CA LYS A 20 13.07 15.55 -34.75
C LYS A 20 13.15 15.13 -33.28
N GLU A 21 13.53 16.07 -32.41
CA GLU A 21 13.22 15.99 -30.99
C GLU A 21 11.69 15.98 -30.85
N GLU A 22 11.12 14.79 -30.66
CA GLU A 22 9.79 14.68 -30.09
C GLU A 22 9.87 15.19 -28.65
N SER A 23 9.27 16.36 -28.42
CA SER A 23 9.11 16.97 -27.13
C SER A 23 8.38 15.98 -26.20
N PHE A 24 9.14 15.35 -25.30
CA PHE A 24 8.59 14.64 -24.16
C PHE A 24 7.75 15.62 -23.35
N GLY A 25 6.45 15.35 -23.31
CA GLY A 25 5.48 16.15 -22.58
C GLY A 25 5.94 16.37 -21.14
N ASP A 26 5.83 17.62 -20.73
CA ASP A 26 6.03 18.16 -19.40
C ASP A 26 5.72 17.14 -18.30
N VAL A 27 6.78 16.64 -17.65
CA VAL A 27 6.66 15.93 -16.38
C VAL A 27 6.17 16.99 -15.40
N THR A 28 4.85 17.13 -15.26
CA THR A 28 4.23 17.95 -14.23
C THR A 28 4.79 17.49 -12.90
N THR A 29 5.77 18.25 -12.41
CA THR A 29 6.30 18.16 -11.07
C THR A 29 5.14 18.52 -10.15
N GLN A 30 4.47 17.50 -9.59
CA GLN A 30 3.43 17.73 -8.61
C GLN A 30 4.08 18.37 -7.39
N GLN A 31 3.91 19.68 -7.26
CA GLN A 31 4.28 20.42 -6.07
C GLN A 31 3.63 19.73 -4.86
N PRO A 32 4.39 19.45 -3.78
CA PRO A 32 3.85 18.69 -2.66
C PRO A 32 2.60 19.37 -2.12
N SER A 33 1.49 18.63 -2.10
CA SER A 33 0.22 19.12 -1.59
C SER A 33 0.34 19.44 -0.09
N ILE A 34 0.50 20.73 0.25
CA ILE A 34 0.69 21.18 1.63
C ILE A 34 -0.64 20.99 2.40
N ILE A 35 -0.64 20.11 3.39
CA ILE A 35 -1.78 19.91 4.28
C ILE A 35 -1.73 20.96 5.39
N PRO A 36 -2.78 21.80 5.56
CA PRO A 36 -2.82 22.78 6.63
C PRO A 36 -2.71 22.10 8.02
N ALA A 37 -2.01 22.73 8.98
CA ALA A 37 -1.87 22.20 10.33
C ALA A 37 -3.09 22.45 11.24
N ILE A 38 -4.19 22.99 10.70
CA ILE A 38 -5.43 23.24 11.45
C ILE A 38 -6.04 21.92 11.91
N GLN A 39 -6.73 21.94 13.05
CA GLN A 39 -7.29 20.75 13.68
C GLN A 39 -8.79 20.87 13.86
N VAL A 40 -9.51 19.78 13.60
CA VAL A 40 -10.92 19.65 14.00
C VAL A 40 -11.13 18.33 14.73
N TYR A 41 -11.96 18.37 15.76
CA TYR A 41 -12.29 17.20 16.56
C TYR A 41 -13.56 16.55 16.02
N ALA A 42 -13.59 15.22 16.02
CA ALA A 42 -14.76 14.43 15.62
C ALA A 42 -16.02 14.67 16.48
N SER A 43 -15.84 15.24 17.68
CA SER A 43 -16.96 15.65 18.56
C SER A 43 -17.60 16.97 18.14
N ASN A 44 -17.03 17.68 17.16
CA ASN A 44 -17.61 18.92 16.65
C ASN A 44 -18.82 18.59 15.75
N THR A 45 -19.96 19.20 16.05
CA THR A 45 -21.24 19.00 15.35
C THR A 45 -21.25 19.53 13.92
N ASP A 46 -20.32 20.44 13.58
CA ASP A 46 -20.17 20.99 12.22
C ASP A 46 -19.35 20.08 11.30
N THR A 47 -18.95 18.88 11.76
CA THR A 47 -18.26 17.89 10.94
C THR A 47 -19.22 16.85 10.40
N ASP A 48 -19.09 16.55 9.11
CA ASP A 48 -19.91 15.55 8.44
C ASP A 48 -19.10 14.79 7.39
N VAL A 49 -19.47 13.55 7.10
CA VAL A 49 -18.86 12.74 6.04
C VAL A 49 -19.92 12.37 5.01
N LYS A 50 -19.85 13.02 3.85
CA LYS A 50 -20.78 12.79 2.73
C LYS A 50 -20.00 12.07 1.62
N ASN A 51 -20.41 10.86 1.26
CA ASN A 51 -19.78 10.03 0.22
C ASN A 51 -18.25 9.86 0.38
N GLY A 52 -17.78 9.70 1.62
CA GLY A 52 -16.35 9.51 1.91
C GLY A 52 -15.51 10.79 1.90
N ILE A 53 -16.11 11.95 1.63
CA ILE A 53 -15.50 13.27 1.75
C ILE A 53 -15.83 13.84 3.13
N LEU A 54 -14.80 14.24 3.87
CA LEU A 54 -14.94 14.93 5.15
C LEU A 54 -15.21 16.42 4.94
N TYR A 55 -16.26 16.93 5.57
CA TYR A 55 -16.64 18.33 5.57
C TYR A 55 -16.47 18.93 6.97
N TYR A 56 -16.19 20.24 7.02
CA TYR A 56 -16.31 21.08 8.20
C TYR A 56 -17.02 22.36 7.80
N LYS A 57 -18.15 22.68 8.45
CA LYS A 57 -19.02 23.81 8.09
C LYS A 57 -19.38 23.80 6.59
N ASP A 58 -19.85 22.63 6.13
CA ASP A 58 -20.23 22.35 4.75
C ASP A 58 -19.15 22.57 3.66
N THR A 59 -17.89 22.74 4.06
CA THR A 59 -16.75 22.85 3.12
C THR A 59 -15.84 21.61 3.23
N PRO A 60 -15.37 21.02 2.10
CA PRO A 60 -14.41 19.91 2.15
C PRO A 60 -13.17 20.25 2.98
N TYR A 61 -12.93 19.46 4.01
CA TYR A 61 -11.97 19.79 5.05
C TYR A 61 -10.53 19.50 4.62
N SER A 62 -9.63 20.45 4.88
CA SER A 62 -8.19 20.26 4.74
C SER A 62 -7.51 20.51 6.08
N GLY A 63 -6.88 19.49 6.65
CA GLY A 63 -6.21 19.60 7.94
C GLY A 63 -6.10 18.28 8.69
N VAL A 64 -5.99 18.37 10.01
CA VAL A 64 -5.82 17.23 10.91
C VAL A 64 -7.13 16.95 11.66
N TYR A 65 -7.77 15.83 11.32
CA TYR A 65 -8.96 15.34 12.00
C TYR A 65 -8.59 14.47 13.21
N ILE A 66 -9.10 14.83 14.39
CA ILE A 66 -8.76 14.20 15.67
C ILE A 66 -9.97 13.50 16.28
N VAL A 67 -9.79 12.23 16.63
CA VAL A 67 -10.76 11.46 17.41
C VAL A 67 -10.16 11.22 18.79
N LYS A 68 -10.95 11.43 19.84
CA LYS A 68 -10.58 11.12 21.23
C LYS A 68 -11.31 9.88 21.74
N PHE A 69 -10.73 9.25 22.75
CA PHE A 69 -11.42 8.29 23.61
C PHE A 69 -12.35 9.02 24.59
N LYS A 70 -13.18 8.25 25.32
CA LYS A 70 -14.03 8.80 26.38
C LYS A 70 -13.25 9.46 27.52
N ASN A 71 -11.98 9.10 27.70
CA ASN A 71 -11.07 9.65 28.71
C ASN A 71 -10.21 10.80 28.15
N ASP A 72 -10.66 11.47 27.09
CA ASP A 72 -10.00 12.59 26.39
C ASP A 72 -8.64 12.33 25.75
N ARG A 73 -8.07 11.13 25.90
CA ARG A 73 -6.84 10.73 25.20
C ARG A 73 -7.09 10.61 23.70
N ILE A 74 -6.07 10.91 22.90
CA ILE A 74 -6.18 10.86 21.44
C ILE A 74 -6.26 9.41 20.98
N LYS A 75 -7.36 9.07 20.29
CA LYS A 75 -7.60 7.78 19.65
C LYS A 75 -7.00 7.73 18.25
N SER A 76 -7.15 8.82 17.49
CA SER A 76 -6.55 8.93 16.16
C SER A 76 -6.32 10.36 15.71
N LYS A 77 -5.30 10.55 14.86
CA LYS A 77 -5.02 11.78 14.11
C LYS A 77 -4.89 11.38 12.65
N SER A 78 -5.72 11.96 11.79
CA SER A 78 -5.73 11.67 10.36
C SER A 78 -5.62 12.96 9.58
N GLN A 79 -4.72 13.00 8.60
CA GLN A 79 -4.57 14.14 7.70
C GLN A 79 -5.54 14.02 6.52
N TYR A 80 -6.13 15.15 6.15
CA TYR A 80 -7.07 15.30 5.05
C TYR A 80 -6.70 16.50 4.19
N LEU A 81 -6.97 16.40 2.89
CA LEU A 81 -6.88 17.49 1.93
C LEU A 81 -8.15 17.46 1.08
N LYS A 82 -8.86 18.58 0.96
CA LYS A 82 -10.13 18.68 0.22
C LYS A 82 -11.12 17.54 0.57
N GLY A 83 -11.16 17.17 1.85
CA GLY A 83 -12.03 16.16 2.43
C GLY A 83 -11.61 14.70 2.18
N ILE A 84 -10.57 14.43 1.38
CA ILE A 84 -10.01 13.08 1.19
C ILE A 84 -8.78 12.88 2.07
N LYS A 85 -8.47 11.62 2.43
CA LYS A 85 -7.27 11.31 3.21
C LYS A 85 -6.01 11.59 2.39
N GLU A 86 -5.09 12.33 2.98
CA GLU A 86 -3.82 12.70 2.38
C GLU A 86 -2.76 12.66 3.47
N GLY A 87 -1.60 12.05 3.22
CA GLY A 87 -0.54 11.91 4.21
C GLY A 87 -0.80 10.83 5.27
N CYS A 88 -0.47 11.11 6.52
CA CYS A 88 -0.38 10.12 7.59
C CYS A 88 -1.66 10.05 8.44
N THR A 89 -2.08 8.82 8.76
CA THR A 89 -3.04 8.50 9.81
C THR A 89 -2.35 7.71 10.90
N ASN A 90 -2.46 8.18 12.13
CA ASN A 90 -1.98 7.50 13.32
C ASN A 90 -3.14 7.18 14.25
N LYS A 91 -3.09 5.99 14.86
CA LYS A 91 -4.04 5.55 15.89
C LYS A 91 -3.29 5.00 17.09
N TRP A 92 -3.92 5.13 18.24
CA TRP A 92 -3.37 4.71 19.52
C TRP A 92 -4.38 3.88 20.29
N TYR A 93 -3.88 3.02 21.17
CA TYR A 93 -4.64 2.42 22.24
C TYR A 93 -4.96 3.45 23.32
N ALA A 94 -5.92 3.16 24.20
CA ALA A 94 -6.31 4.06 25.28
C ALA A 94 -5.18 4.30 26.31
N ASP A 95 -4.22 3.38 26.40
CA ASP A 95 -3.00 3.52 27.21
C ASP A 95 -1.92 4.41 26.54
N GLY A 96 -2.16 4.89 25.32
CA GLY A 96 -1.26 5.76 24.57
C GLY A 96 -0.26 5.03 23.66
N LYS A 97 -0.23 3.69 23.67
CA LYS A 97 0.63 2.92 22.76
C LYS A 97 0.15 3.02 21.32
N LYS A 98 1.07 2.91 20.37
CA LYS A 98 0.74 2.86 18.94
C LYS A 98 -0.15 1.66 18.64
N PHE A 99 -1.24 1.90 17.93
CA PHE A 99 -2.12 0.85 17.41
C PHE A 99 -1.90 0.64 15.92
N GLU A 100 -1.81 1.74 15.16
CA GLU A 100 -1.76 1.68 13.71
C GLU A 100 -1.19 2.98 13.13
N GLN A 101 -0.42 2.85 12.05
CA GLN A 101 0.08 3.94 11.21
C GLN A 101 -0.16 3.58 9.74
N ARG A 102 -0.75 4.51 9.00
CA ARG A 102 -1.12 4.35 7.59
C ARG A 102 -0.78 5.62 6.82
N TYR A 103 -0.52 5.46 5.53
CA TYR A 103 -0.22 6.56 4.63
C TYR A 103 -1.16 6.56 3.44
N TYR A 104 -1.53 7.74 3.00
CA TYR A 104 -2.45 7.95 1.90
C TYR A 104 -1.92 9.02 0.95
N SER A 105 -2.23 8.86 -0.33
CA SER A 105 -2.07 9.90 -1.34
C SER A 105 -3.30 9.86 -2.25
N ASN A 106 -3.94 11.01 -2.44
CA ASN A 106 -5.20 11.17 -3.17
C ASN A 106 -6.28 10.17 -2.72
N GLY A 107 -6.36 9.89 -1.41
CA GLY A 107 -7.28 8.91 -0.84
C GLY A 107 -6.87 7.43 -0.99
N HIS A 108 -5.89 7.12 -1.84
CA HIS A 108 -5.35 5.77 -2.00
C HIS A 108 -4.35 5.43 -0.89
N LYS A 109 -4.25 4.16 -0.51
CA LYS A 109 -3.24 3.70 0.45
C LYS A 109 -1.88 3.65 -0.25
N VAL A 110 -0.86 4.23 0.34
CA VAL A 110 0.50 4.19 -0.24
C VAL A 110 1.52 3.77 0.83
N GLY A 111 2.70 3.34 0.38
CA GLY A 111 3.82 3.01 1.26
C GLY A 111 3.52 1.87 2.23
N VAL A 112 4.16 1.91 3.40
CA VAL A 112 4.08 0.82 4.39
C VAL A 112 3.08 1.15 5.50
N HIS A 113 2.03 0.34 5.61
CA HIS A 113 1.05 0.44 6.69
C HIS A 113 1.44 -0.55 7.78
N THR A 114 1.61 -0.06 9.00
CA THR A 114 2.03 -0.87 10.14
C THR A 114 0.98 -0.84 11.24
N GLY A 115 0.72 -1.99 11.84
CA GLY A 115 -0.10 -2.11 13.03
C GLY A 115 0.66 -2.82 14.14
N TRP A 116 0.27 -2.57 15.38
CA TRP A 116 0.86 -3.16 16.56
C TRP A 116 -0.22 -3.75 17.46
N TRP A 117 0.14 -4.80 18.18
CA TRP A 117 -0.62 -5.29 19.32
C TRP A 117 -0.42 -4.37 20.51
N ASN A 118 -1.26 -4.48 21.54
CA ASN A 118 -1.12 -3.64 22.75
C ASN A 118 0.16 -3.95 23.56
N SER A 119 0.79 -5.09 23.28
CA SER A 119 2.13 -5.44 23.78
C SER A 119 3.24 -4.57 23.15
N GLY A 120 2.96 -3.90 22.03
CA GLY A 120 3.95 -3.21 21.20
C GLY A 120 4.57 -4.10 20.12
N ALA A 121 4.30 -5.41 20.11
CA ALA A 121 4.71 -6.29 19.03
C ALA A 121 4.01 -5.92 17.72
N LYS A 122 4.70 -6.08 16.57
CA LYS A 122 4.05 -5.89 15.26
C LYS A 122 2.87 -6.83 15.14
N LYS A 123 1.78 -6.29 14.60
CA LYS A 123 0.55 -7.01 14.26
C LYS A 123 0.45 -7.23 12.76
N PHE A 124 0.81 -6.21 11.98
CA PHE A 124 0.89 -6.30 10.54
C PHE A 124 1.83 -5.27 9.93
N SER A 125 2.31 -5.56 8.71
CA SER A 125 3.14 -4.70 7.87
C SER A 125 2.72 -4.95 6.42
N TYR A 126 2.07 -3.96 5.81
CA TYR A 126 1.49 -4.06 4.48
C TYR A 126 2.11 -3.03 3.57
N HIS A 127 2.63 -3.47 2.43
CA HIS A 127 3.26 -2.58 1.46
C HIS A 127 2.28 -2.30 0.31
N PHE A 128 2.13 -1.02 -0.04
CA PHE A 128 1.28 -0.55 -1.12
C PHE A 128 2.08 0.25 -2.15
N ASN A 129 1.72 0.13 -3.42
CA ASN A 129 2.16 1.05 -4.48
C ASN A 129 1.30 2.32 -4.50
N ASP A 130 1.65 3.27 -5.37
CA ASP A 130 0.97 4.57 -5.49
C ASP A 130 -0.46 4.48 -6.02
N LEU A 131 -0.86 3.32 -6.56
CA LEU A 131 -2.22 3.03 -7.03
C LEU A 131 -3.13 2.43 -5.96
N GLY A 132 -2.65 2.25 -4.73
CA GLY A 132 -3.45 1.63 -3.66
C GLY A 132 -3.43 0.11 -3.63
N GLN A 133 -2.58 -0.54 -4.42
CA GLN A 133 -2.51 -1.99 -4.55
C GLN A 133 -1.37 -2.54 -3.70
N TYR A 134 -1.52 -3.76 -3.18
CA TYR A 134 -0.43 -4.44 -2.49
C TYR A 134 0.78 -4.62 -3.42
N GLN A 135 1.98 -4.32 -2.91
CA GLN A 135 3.23 -4.40 -3.66
C GLN A 135 4.37 -4.83 -2.74
N GLY A 136 5.03 -5.95 -3.05
CA GLY A 136 6.03 -6.56 -2.20
C GLY A 136 5.40 -7.37 -1.06
N SER A 137 5.99 -7.27 0.13
CA SER A 137 5.62 -8.12 1.26
C SER A 137 4.38 -7.65 2.02
N LEU A 138 3.55 -8.62 2.40
CA LEU A 138 2.46 -8.51 3.36
C LEU A 138 2.75 -9.49 4.48
N THR A 139 3.02 -8.96 5.67
CA THR A 139 3.27 -9.79 6.86
C THR A 139 2.26 -9.50 7.95
N GLU A 140 1.77 -10.55 8.59
CA GLU A 140 0.93 -10.48 9.78
C GLU A 140 1.52 -11.38 10.87
N TRP A 141 1.35 -10.97 12.12
CA TRP A 141 1.86 -11.68 13.28
C TRP A 141 0.75 -11.92 14.30
N TYR A 142 0.82 -13.06 14.97
CA TYR A 142 0.11 -13.31 16.21
C TYR A 142 0.63 -12.41 17.35
N ASN A 143 -0.15 -12.27 18.43
CA ASN A 143 0.20 -11.41 19.56
C ASN A 143 1.47 -11.88 20.31
N ASN A 144 1.81 -13.16 20.22
CA ASN A 144 3.05 -13.72 20.77
C ASN A 144 4.29 -13.42 19.88
N GLY A 145 4.13 -12.66 18.80
CA GLY A 145 5.21 -12.33 17.86
C GLY A 145 5.48 -13.39 16.79
N GLN A 146 4.81 -14.55 16.83
CA GLN A 146 4.93 -15.54 15.77
C GLN A 146 4.28 -15.03 14.48
N VAL A 147 4.94 -15.23 13.34
CA VAL A 147 4.37 -14.94 12.02
C VAL A 147 3.10 -15.77 11.80
N PHE A 148 2.01 -15.08 11.46
CA PHE A 148 0.76 -15.69 11.03
C PHE A 148 0.78 -15.96 9.52
N ARG A 149 1.21 -14.97 8.71
CA ARG A 149 1.44 -15.15 7.27
C ARG A 149 2.43 -14.14 6.71
N GLU A 150 3.09 -14.57 5.64
CA GLU A 150 4.02 -13.81 4.82
C GLU A 150 3.67 -14.06 3.36
N PHE A 151 3.01 -13.09 2.75
CA PHE A 151 2.52 -13.16 1.39
C PHE A 151 3.23 -12.10 0.54
N ASN A 152 3.45 -12.40 -0.74
CA ASN A 152 4.14 -11.52 -1.66
C ASN A 152 3.21 -11.14 -2.81
N TYR A 153 3.21 -9.84 -3.16
CA TYR A 153 2.32 -9.26 -4.16
C TYR A 153 3.09 -8.44 -5.20
N VAL A 154 2.57 -8.40 -6.42
CA VAL A 154 2.95 -7.45 -7.47
C VAL A 154 1.65 -6.87 -8.04
N ASN A 155 1.50 -5.55 -8.01
CA ASN A 155 0.32 -4.83 -8.53
C ASN A 155 -1.02 -5.43 -8.03
N GLY A 156 -1.07 -5.74 -6.73
CA GLY A 156 -2.26 -6.27 -6.05
C GLY A 156 -2.53 -7.77 -6.26
N ARG A 157 -1.68 -8.48 -7.01
CA ARG A 157 -1.82 -9.93 -7.26
C ARG A 157 -0.73 -10.70 -6.55
N GLU A 158 -1.06 -11.87 -6.00
CA GLU A 158 -0.06 -12.76 -5.39
C GLU A 158 1.00 -13.13 -6.42
N ASN A 159 2.28 -13.05 -6.04
CA ASN A 159 3.41 -13.41 -6.89
C ASN A 159 4.58 -13.88 -6.02
N GLY A 160 5.18 -15.02 -6.36
CA GLY A 160 6.25 -15.64 -5.58
C GLY A 160 5.72 -16.40 -4.34
N ALA A 161 6.59 -16.61 -3.37
CA ALA A 161 6.31 -17.46 -2.20
C ALA A 161 5.22 -16.90 -1.28
N GLN A 162 4.35 -17.80 -0.80
CA GLN A 162 3.25 -17.51 0.12
C GLN A 162 3.27 -18.51 1.26
N LYS A 163 3.38 -18.02 2.50
CA LYS A 163 3.45 -18.88 3.69
C LYS A 163 2.47 -18.42 4.75
N ALA A 164 1.81 -19.38 5.39
CA ALA A 164 0.95 -19.14 6.54
C ALA A 164 1.12 -20.24 7.58
N TRP A 165 1.03 -19.86 8.84
CA TRP A 165 1.19 -20.74 9.98
C TRP A 165 -0.05 -20.67 10.88
N LYS A 166 -0.24 -21.71 11.68
CA LYS A 166 -1.15 -21.71 12.82
C LYS A 166 -0.41 -21.15 14.05
N ALA A 167 -1.16 -20.72 15.05
CA ALA A 167 -0.62 -20.18 16.31
C ALA A 167 0.24 -21.19 17.11
N ASN A 168 0.20 -22.48 16.76
CA ASN A 168 1.04 -23.51 17.37
C ASN A 168 2.32 -23.81 16.57
N GLY A 169 2.64 -23.03 15.54
CA GLY A 169 3.82 -23.25 14.70
C GLY A 169 3.56 -24.05 13.42
N ASN A 170 2.48 -24.82 13.35
CA ASN A 170 2.26 -25.73 12.23
C ASN A 170 1.93 -24.96 10.94
N ILE A 171 2.47 -25.42 9.81
CA ILE A 171 2.15 -24.88 8.49
C ILE A 171 0.66 -24.99 8.23
N LYS A 172 0.06 -23.86 7.83
CA LYS A 172 -1.32 -23.76 7.34
C LYS A 172 -1.35 -23.71 5.82
N ALA A 173 -0.40 -23.01 5.21
CA ALA A 173 -0.19 -22.95 3.77
C ALA A 173 1.30 -22.70 3.46
N ASN A 174 1.78 -23.29 2.38
CA ASN A 174 3.12 -23.07 1.84
C ASN A 174 3.06 -23.37 0.34
N TYR A 175 2.93 -22.32 -0.46
CA TYR A 175 2.79 -22.42 -1.91
C TYR A 175 3.49 -21.24 -2.58
N GLU A 176 3.74 -21.37 -3.87
CA GLU A 176 4.32 -20.33 -4.71
C GLU A 176 3.33 -19.94 -5.81
N VAL A 177 3.32 -18.66 -6.18
CA VAL A 177 2.54 -18.16 -7.32
C VAL A 177 3.46 -17.78 -8.47
N VAL A 178 3.34 -18.48 -9.59
CA VAL A 178 4.12 -18.25 -10.81
C VAL A 178 3.14 -18.03 -11.94
N ASN A 179 3.25 -16.87 -12.62
CA ASN A 179 2.36 -16.49 -13.73
C ASN A 179 0.85 -16.58 -13.39
N GLY A 180 0.50 -16.32 -12.13
CA GLY A 180 -0.88 -16.37 -11.63
C GLY A 180 -1.37 -17.75 -11.20
N GLU A 181 -0.58 -18.80 -11.40
CA GLU A 181 -0.89 -20.16 -10.97
C GLU A 181 -0.23 -20.50 -9.64
N ARG A 182 -0.91 -21.31 -8.82
CA ARG A 182 -0.49 -21.65 -7.46
C ARG A 182 0.07 -23.07 -7.39
N TYR A 183 1.26 -23.21 -6.81
CA TYR A 183 1.98 -24.48 -6.69
C TYR A 183 2.32 -24.78 -5.22
N GLY A 184 1.84 -25.90 -4.69
CA GLY A 184 2.13 -26.35 -3.33
C GLY A 184 0.90 -26.45 -2.43
N LEU A 185 1.12 -26.33 -1.12
CA LEU A 185 0.08 -26.46 -0.11
C LEU A 185 -0.71 -25.15 0.03
N ILE A 186 -1.79 -25.01 -0.74
CA ILE A 186 -2.67 -23.81 -0.73
C ILE A 186 -3.63 -23.81 0.48
N GLY A 187 -3.56 -24.84 1.32
CA GLY A 187 -4.33 -24.99 2.55
C GLY A 187 -4.66 -26.45 2.85
N LEU A 188 -5.07 -26.73 4.08
CA LEU A 188 -5.60 -28.05 4.45
C LEU A 188 -7.09 -28.11 4.13
N LYS A 189 -7.49 -28.84 3.09
CA LYS A 189 -8.87 -29.33 2.98
C LYS A 189 -9.05 -30.38 4.07
N LYS A 190 -9.92 -30.15 5.04
CA LYS A 190 -10.21 -31.17 6.06
C LYS A 190 -10.78 -32.39 5.33
N CYS A 191 -10.00 -33.47 5.25
CA CYS A 191 -10.50 -34.75 4.80
C CYS A 191 -11.42 -35.29 5.91
N PHE A 192 -12.66 -35.60 5.57
CA PHE A 192 -13.57 -36.28 6.48
C PHE A 192 -13.49 -37.78 6.22
N THR A 193 -13.34 -38.58 7.26
CA THR A 193 -13.45 -40.04 7.15
C THR A 193 -14.89 -40.38 6.79
N VAL A 194 -15.11 -40.93 5.60
CA VAL A 194 -16.40 -41.52 5.23
C VAL A 194 -16.51 -42.82 6.03
N LYS A 195 -17.38 -42.84 7.06
CA LYS A 195 -17.70 -44.09 7.75
C LYS A 195 -18.56 -44.94 6.81
N LYS A 196 -18.13 -46.17 6.56
CA LYS A 196 -18.85 -47.14 5.70
C LYS A 196 -20.28 -47.31 6.25
N GLY A 197 -21.29 -46.99 5.44
CA GLY A 197 -22.72 -47.16 5.80
C GLY A 197 -23.46 -45.92 6.33
N GLN A 198 -22.87 -44.72 6.28
CA GLN A 198 -23.61 -43.47 6.53
C GLN A 198 -23.36 -42.47 5.41
N ASP A 199 -24.35 -42.31 4.51
CA ASP A 199 -24.30 -41.39 3.36
C ASP A 199 -24.38 -39.90 3.73
N LYS A 200 -24.18 -39.56 5.01
CA LYS A 200 -24.23 -38.18 5.49
C LYS A 200 -22.92 -37.81 6.17
N VAL A 201 -22.18 -36.93 5.51
CA VAL A 201 -21.10 -36.17 6.12
C VAL A 201 -21.73 -35.13 7.04
N THR A 202 -21.75 -35.39 8.35
CA THR A 202 -22.15 -34.37 9.33
C THR A 202 -21.00 -33.37 9.55
N ARG A 203 -21.37 -32.09 9.50
CA ARG A 203 -20.47 -30.92 9.53
C ARG A 203 -20.10 -30.52 10.96
#